data_AF-A0A848TSI3-F1
#
_entry.id   AF-A0A848TSI3-F1
#
_cell.length_a   1.000
_cell.length_b   1.000
_cell.length_c   1.000
_cell.angle_alpha   90.00
_cell.angle_beta   90.00
_cell.angle_gamma   90.00
#
_symmetry.space_group_name_H-M   'P 1'
#
loop_
_entity.id
_entity.type
_entity.pdbx_description
1 polymer ?
#
loop_
_entity_poly.entity_id
_entity_poly.type
_entity_poly.pdbx_seq_one_letter_code
_entity_poly.pdbx_strand_id
1 'polypeptide(L)'
;DQQTLNDANRIDALNIPVIQINTGKGCHLESDMVYEAVKKLDPQENSVLMIENVGNLVCPAMFNLGESKRVVIISTTEGVDKPIKYPDMFHTADICVINKIDLLPYLEIDLEELKQYALQVNPNLQFFEISATKGQGMEAWYTWLRENSTIKAN
;
A
#
# COMPACT_ATOMS: atom_id res chain seq x y z
N ASP A 1 9.13 10.90 3.27
CA ASP A 1 7.99 11.07 2.35
C ASP A 1 8.39 11.63 0.97
N GLN A 2 8.41 12.94 0.67
CA GLN A 2 8.91 13.44 -0.65
C GLN A 2 10.35 13.98 -0.66
N GLN A 3 10.85 14.45 0.50
CA GLN A 3 12.14 15.15 0.63
C GLN A 3 12.96 14.71 1.86
N THR A 4 12.37 13.93 2.76
CA THR A 4 13.01 13.49 4.00
C THR A 4 13.33 12.01 3.95
N LEU A 5 14.40 11.61 4.62
CA LEU A 5 14.83 10.21 4.77
C LEU A 5 14.11 9.47 5.91
N ASN A 6 13.03 10.02 6.46
CA ASN A 6 12.43 9.50 7.69
C ASN A 6 11.97 8.04 7.56
N ASP A 7 11.32 7.71 6.44
CA ASP A 7 10.76 6.38 6.22
C ASP A 7 11.87 5.38 5.93
N ALA A 8 12.81 5.74 5.06
CA ALA A 8 14.02 4.95 4.81
C ALA A 8 14.83 4.70 6.11
N ASN A 9 15.05 5.71 6.95
CA ASN A 9 15.78 5.54 8.22
C ASN A 9 15.06 4.61 9.20
N ARG A 10 13.71 4.63 9.23
CA ARG A 10 12.93 3.73 10.08
C ARG A 10 13.03 2.28 9.61
N ILE A 11 13.11 2.05 8.30
CA ILE A 11 13.28 0.73 7.70
C ILE A 11 14.72 0.23 7.89
N ASP A 12 15.70 1.09 7.63
CA ASP A 12 17.13 0.79 7.79
C ASP A 12 17.50 0.42 9.23
N ALA A 13 16.86 1.05 10.22
CA ALA A 13 17.01 0.70 11.64
C ALA A 13 16.60 -0.75 11.97
N LEU A 14 15.87 -1.43 11.08
CA LEU A 14 15.52 -2.86 11.18
C LEU A 14 16.52 -3.77 10.44
N ASN A 15 17.59 -3.20 9.86
CA ASN A 15 18.56 -3.86 8.98
C ASN A 15 17.92 -4.44 7.71
N ILE A 16 16.88 -3.77 7.19
CA ILE A 16 16.23 -4.13 5.93
C ILE A 16 16.81 -3.24 4.82
N PRO A 17 17.31 -3.80 3.69
CA PRO A 17 17.79 -3.01 2.56
C PRO A 17 16.71 -2.04 2.05
N VAL A 18 17.06 -0.76 1.89
CA VAL A 18 16.11 0.28 1.48
C VAL A 18 16.80 1.35 0.64
N ILE A 19 16.09 1.82 -0.39
CA ILE A 19 16.50 2.98 -1.21
C ILE A 19 15.39 4.03 -1.15
N GLN A 20 15.70 5.21 -0.63
CA GLN A 20 14.78 6.34 -0.74
C GLN A 20 14.80 6.88 -2.18
N ILE A 21 13.62 7.00 -2.77
CA ILE A 21 13.41 7.79 -3.98
C ILE A 21 12.89 9.17 -3.56
N ASN A 22 13.65 10.24 -3.89
CA ASN A 22 13.21 11.61 -3.63
C ASN A 22 12.54 12.16 -4.88
N THR A 23 11.21 12.32 -4.86
CA THR A 23 10.43 12.85 -5.99
C THR A 23 10.50 14.38 -6.09
N GLY A 24 11.11 15.05 -5.10
CA GLY A 24 11.26 16.51 -5.06
C GLY A 24 9.92 17.22 -4.87
N LYS A 25 9.29 17.63 -5.97
CA LYS A 25 7.92 18.19 -6.00
C LYS A 25 6.90 17.23 -6.65
N GLY A 26 7.34 16.06 -7.10
CA GLY A 26 6.48 15.04 -7.71
C GLY A 26 5.52 14.43 -6.70
N CYS A 27 4.27 14.25 -7.10
CA CYS A 27 3.20 13.68 -6.27
C CYS A 27 3.03 12.17 -6.40
N HIS A 28 3.90 11.50 -7.15
CA HIS A 28 3.88 10.06 -7.45
C HIS A 28 5.29 9.58 -7.84
N LEU A 29 5.48 8.27 -7.82
CA LEU A 29 6.62 7.60 -8.46
C LEU A 29 6.32 7.29 -9.93
N GLU A 30 7.38 7.22 -10.73
CA GLU A 30 7.36 6.75 -12.13
C GLU A 30 8.21 5.47 -12.25
N SER A 31 7.95 4.67 -13.29
CA SER A 31 8.59 3.35 -13.46
C SER A 31 10.10 3.42 -13.69
N ASP A 32 10.60 4.50 -14.30
CA ASP A 32 12.02 4.76 -14.49
C ASP A 32 12.73 5.03 -13.14
N MET A 33 12.10 5.78 -12.24
CA MET A 33 12.60 6.01 -10.89
C MET A 33 12.70 4.71 -10.10
N VAL A 34 11.67 3.86 -10.19
CA VAL A 34 11.64 2.54 -9.55
C VAL A 34 12.72 1.64 -10.16
N TYR A 35 12.86 1.62 -11.49
CA TYR A 35 13.87 0.83 -12.19
C TYR A 35 15.29 1.17 -11.72
N GLU A 36 15.64 2.44 -11.63
CA GLU A 36 16.95 2.88 -11.15
C GLU A 36 17.16 2.59 -9.64
N ALA A 37 16.09 2.65 -8.83
CA ALA A 37 16.17 2.29 -7.42
C ALA A 37 16.38 0.79 -7.22
N VAL A 38 15.67 -0.06 -7.97
CA VAL A 38 15.79 -1.53 -7.90
C VAL A 38 17.18 -1.99 -8.30
N LYS A 39 17.76 -1.40 -9.35
CA LYS A 39 19.17 -1.66 -9.73
C LYS A 39 20.16 -1.37 -8.62
N LYS A 40 19.93 -0.29 -7.85
CA LYS A 40 20.82 0.09 -6.73
C LYS A 40 20.59 -0.77 -5.50
N LEU A 41 19.33 -1.14 -5.25
CA LEU A 41 18.95 -2.01 -4.15
C LEU A 41 19.52 -3.42 -4.34
N ASP A 42 19.64 -3.86 -5.59
CA ASP A 42 20.13 -5.19 -5.99
C ASP A 42 19.47 -6.31 -5.17
N PRO A 43 18.13 -6.42 -5.20
CA PRO A 43 17.41 -7.34 -4.34
C PRO A 43 17.79 -8.78 -4.66
N GLN A 44 17.95 -9.59 -3.62
CA GLN A 44 18.21 -11.02 -3.78
C GLN A 44 17.11 -11.69 -4.59
N GLU A 45 17.47 -12.70 -5.38
CA GLU A 45 16.48 -13.53 -6.07
C GLU A 45 15.51 -14.16 -5.06
N ASN A 46 14.26 -14.36 -5.50
CA ASN A 46 13.18 -14.92 -4.67
C ASN A 46 12.87 -14.10 -3.40
N SER A 47 13.13 -12.79 -3.42
CA SER A 47 12.71 -11.85 -2.36
C SER A 47 11.41 -11.13 -2.73
N VAL A 48 10.84 -10.41 -1.75
CA VAL A 48 9.71 -9.51 -1.95
C VAL A 48 10.20 -8.08 -1.99
N LEU A 49 9.95 -7.38 -3.10
CA LEU A 49 10.20 -5.96 -3.24
C LEU A 49 8.95 -5.17 -2.85
N MET A 50 9.07 -4.31 -1.84
CA MET A 50 8.02 -3.37 -1.44
C MET A 50 8.32 -1.98 -2.00
N ILE A 51 7.36 -1.39 -2.69
CA ILE A 51 7.44 0.00 -3.20
C ILE A 51 6.46 0.86 -2.42
N GLU A 52 6.97 1.70 -1.52
CA GLU A 52 6.16 2.70 -0.84
C GLU A 52 6.05 3.95 -1.73
N ASN A 53 4.85 4.23 -2.22
CA ASN A 53 4.59 5.41 -3.05
C ASN A 53 4.36 6.66 -2.18
N VAL A 54 4.35 7.82 -2.82
CA VAL A 54 4.01 9.10 -2.18
C VAL A 54 2.58 9.04 -1.62
N GLY A 55 2.38 9.54 -0.39
CA GLY A 55 1.06 9.59 0.27
C GLY A 55 0.01 10.44 -0.45
N ASN A 56 -0.59 9.89 -1.51
CA ASN A 56 -1.54 10.57 -2.39
C ASN A 56 -2.52 9.55 -3.02
N LEU A 57 -3.83 9.81 -2.94
CA LEU A 57 -4.87 8.93 -3.50
C LEU A 57 -5.32 9.31 -4.92
N VAL A 58 -4.65 10.26 -5.56
CA VAL A 58 -4.98 10.78 -6.89
C VAL A 58 -3.87 10.46 -7.88
N CYS A 59 -2.70 11.11 -7.74
CA CYS A 59 -1.63 11.00 -8.74
C CYS A 59 -1.19 9.54 -8.98
N PRO A 60 -0.91 8.73 -7.94
CA PRO A 60 -0.30 7.41 -8.15
C PRO A 60 -1.20 6.41 -8.87
N ALA A 61 -2.53 6.61 -8.86
CA ALA A 61 -3.47 5.73 -9.53
C ALA A 61 -3.18 5.61 -11.04
N MET A 62 -2.64 6.66 -11.65
CA MET A 62 -2.41 6.76 -13.10
C MET A 62 -1.08 6.17 -13.59
N PHE A 63 -0.22 5.70 -12.69
CA PHE A 63 1.13 5.27 -13.03
C PHE A 63 1.33 3.80 -12.65
N ASN A 64 1.67 2.98 -13.64
CA ASN A 64 2.10 1.60 -13.43
C ASN A 64 3.62 1.60 -13.22
N LEU A 65 4.08 0.99 -12.13
CA LEU A 65 5.49 0.96 -11.73
C LEU A 65 6.17 -0.37 -12.08
N GLY A 66 5.44 -1.30 -12.69
CA GLY A 66 5.87 -2.67 -12.93
C GLY A 66 5.58 -3.60 -11.75
N GLU A 67 4.75 -3.18 -10.79
CA GLU A 67 4.36 -3.99 -9.64
C GLU A 67 3.46 -5.17 -10.04
N SER A 68 3.67 -6.33 -9.41
CA SER A 68 2.80 -7.50 -9.60
C SER A 68 1.45 -7.36 -8.87
N LYS A 69 1.44 -6.58 -7.78
CA LYS A 69 0.26 -6.35 -6.94
C LYS A 69 0.25 -4.91 -6.44
N ARG A 70 -0.91 -4.27 -6.50
CA ARG A 70 -1.15 -2.92 -5.99
C ARG A 70 -1.99 -2.95 -4.72
N VAL A 71 -1.46 -2.37 -3.66
CA VAL A 71 -2.11 -2.30 -2.34
C VAL A 71 -2.45 -0.84 -2.05
N VAL A 72 -3.74 -0.53 -1.91
CA VAL A 72 -4.18 0.74 -1.31
C VAL A 72 -4.33 0.55 0.20
N ILE A 73 -3.79 1.48 0.98
CA ILE A 73 -3.94 1.51 2.44
C ILE A 73 -4.73 2.75 2.80
N ILE A 74 -5.85 2.56 3.48
CA ILE A 74 -6.64 3.63 4.11
C ILE A 74 -6.74 3.38 5.61
N SER A 75 -6.97 4.44 6.38
CA SER A 75 -7.20 4.31 7.82
C SER A 75 -8.65 4.61 8.20
N THR A 76 -9.12 3.99 9.29
CA THR A 76 -10.46 4.26 9.86
C THR A 76 -10.71 5.73 10.18
N THR A 77 -9.64 6.52 10.36
CA THR A 77 -9.70 7.96 10.63
C THR A 77 -10.00 8.84 9.41
N GLU A 78 -10.12 8.25 8.22
CA GLU A 78 -10.23 9.00 6.96
C GLU A 78 -11.67 9.14 6.42
N GLY A 79 -12.62 8.39 6.97
CA GLY A 79 -14.03 8.38 6.54
C GLY A 79 -14.37 7.31 5.51
N VAL A 80 -15.66 6.96 5.41
CA VAL A 80 -16.17 5.88 4.54
C VAL A 80 -16.17 6.23 3.05
N ASP A 81 -16.20 7.51 2.69
CA ASP A 81 -16.43 8.01 1.33
C ASP A 81 -15.19 7.96 0.43
N LYS A 82 -14.02 7.62 0.98
CA LYS A 82 -12.75 7.57 0.24
C LYS A 82 -12.81 6.78 -1.07
N PRO A 83 -13.43 5.59 -1.14
CA PRO A 83 -13.44 4.83 -2.37
C PRO A 83 -14.17 5.53 -3.52
N ILE A 84 -15.33 6.14 -3.25
CA ILE A 84 -16.10 6.88 -4.27
C ILE A 84 -15.44 8.22 -4.58
N LYS A 85 -14.78 8.85 -3.60
CA LYS A 85 -14.08 10.13 -3.79
C LYS A 85 -12.79 10.00 -4.60
N TYR A 86 -12.14 8.84 -4.56
CA TYR A 86 -10.88 8.55 -5.24
C TYR A 86 -10.96 7.25 -6.07
N PRO A 87 -11.92 7.14 -7.00
CA PRO A 87 -12.28 5.86 -7.61
C PRO A 87 -11.12 5.22 -8.36
N ASP A 88 -10.28 6.00 -9.05
CA ASP A 88 -9.15 5.46 -9.83
C ASP A 88 -8.14 4.69 -8.95
N MET A 89 -7.92 5.13 -7.71
CA MET A 89 -7.02 4.45 -6.77
C MET A 89 -7.55 3.07 -6.38
N PHE A 90 -8.84 2.97 -6.08
CA PHE A 90 -9.47 1.71 -5.68
C PHE A 90 -9.74 0.79 -6.87
N HIS A 91 -10.01 1.37 -8.04
CA HIS A 91 -10.22 0.65 -9.28
C HIS A 91 -8.96 -0.12 -9.71
N THR A 92 -7.78 0.48 -9.53
CA THR A 92 -6.50 -0.12 -9.95
C THR A 92 -5.86 -1.00 -8.88
N ALA A 93 -6.35 -0.98 -7.64
CA ALA A 93 -5.80 -1.80 -6.56
C ALA A 93 -6.29 -3.26 -6.62
N ASP A 94 -5.41 -4.20 -6.30
CA ASP A 94 -5.80 -5.59 -6.03
C ASP A 94 -6.33 -5.75 -4.60
N ILE A 95 -5.79 -4.96 -3.67
CA ILE A 95 -5.99 -5.10 -2.23
C ILE A 95 -6.26 -3.74 -1.60
N CYS A 96 -7.23 -3.69 -0.71
CA CYS A 96 -7.47 -2.58 0.20
C CYS A 96 -7.22 -3.00 1.66
N VAL A 97 -6.17 -2.45 2.25
CA VAL A 97 -5.89 -2.59 3.68
C VAL A 97 -6.58 -1.45 4.43
N ILE A 98 -7.51 -1.79 5.33
CA ILE A 98 -8.19 -0.87 6.23
C ILE A 98 -7.45 -0.94 7.58
N ASN A 99 -6.57 0.04 7.81
CA ASN A 99 -5.72 0.10 9.00
C ASN A 99 -6.36 0.91 10.14
N LYS A 100 -5.80 0.77 11.35
CA LYS A 100 -6.22 1.43 12.59
C LYS A 100 -7.61 1.00 13.09
N ILE A 101 -7.97 -0.27 12.92
CA ILE A 101 -9.24 -0.80 13.45
C ILE A 101 -9.30 -0.75 14.99
N ASP A 102 -8.16 -0.62 15.67
CA ASP A 102 -8.11 -0.38 17.12
C ASP A 102 -8.76 0.94 17.55
N LEU A 103 -9.00 1.85 16.60
CA LEU A 103 -9.68 3.13 16.85
C LEU A 103 -11.20 3.08 16.67
N LEU A 104 -11.77 1.98 16.18
CA LEU A 104 -13.23 1.84 15.97
C LEU A 104 -14.08 2.21 17.20
N PRO A 105 -13.70 1.87 18.45
CA PRO A 105 -14.49 2.28 19.62
C PRO A 105 -14.61 3.80 19.84
N TYR A 106 -13.81 4.59 19.14
CA TYR A 106 -13.75 6.05 19.27
C TYR A 106 -14.23 6.78 18.01
N LEU A 107 -14.70 6.06 16.99
CA LEU A 107 -15.04 6.62 15.69
C LEU A 107 -16.45 6.21 15.28
N GLU A 108 -17.18 7.14 14.69
CA GLU A 108 -18.47 6.86 14.03
C GLU A 108 -18.19 6.48 12.57
N ILE A 109 -17.77 5.24 12.35
CA ILE A 109 -17.47 4.71 11.02
C ILE A 109 -18.07 3.31 10.83
N ASP A 110 -18.74 3.10 9.70
CA ASP A 110 -19.22 1.79 9.28
C ASP A 110 -18.25 1.18 8.26
N LEU A 111 -17.55 0.12 8.68
CA LEU A 111 -16.60 -0.57 7.82
C LEU A 111 -17.28 -1.34 6.68
N GLU A 112 -18.51 -1.79 6.88
CA GLU A 112 -19.25 -2.49 5.86
C GLU A 112 -19.71 -1.51 4.77
N GLU A 113 -20.17 -0.32 5.16
CA GLU A 113 -20.48 0.76 4.20
C GLU A 113 -19.24 1.15 3.37
N LEU A 114 -18.09 1.33 4.01
CA LEU A 114 -16.83 1.63 3.34
C LEU A 114 -16.46 0.55 2.31
N LYS A 115 -16.56 -0.73 2.69
CA LYS A 115 -16.29 -1.86 1.78
C LYS A 115 -17.28 -1.91 0.63
N GLN A 116 -18.56 -1.63 0.88
CA GLN A 116 -19.58 -1.58 -0.16
C GLN A 116 -19.26 -0.48 -1.19
N TYR A 117 -18.86 0.71 -0.74
CA TYR A 117 -18.41 1.78 -1.63
C TYR A 117 -17.16 1.38 -2.42
N ALA A 118 -16.21 0.68 -1.81
CA ALA A 118 -15.04 0.20 -2.51
C ALA A 118 -15.37 -0.89 -3.54
N LEU A 119 -16.30 -1.81 -3.24
CA LEU A 119 -16.77 -2.85 -4.15
C LEU A 119 -17.60 -2.31 -5.31
N GLN A 120 -18.29 -1.17 -5.13
CA GLN A 120 -18.94 -0.46 -6.24
C GLN A 120 -17.92 0.04 -7.28
N VAL A 121 -16.72 0.42 -6.83
CA VAL A 121 -15.63 0.88 -7.69
C VAL A 121 -14.83 -0.29 -8.28
N ASN A 122 -14.59 -1.33 -7.47
CA ASN A 122 -13.84 -2.52 -7.85
C ASN A 122 -14.44 -3.79 -7.21
N PRO A 123 -15.27 -4.56 -7.95
CA PRO A 123 -15.89 -5.78 -7.43
C PRO A 123 -14.92 -6.91 -7.06
N ASN A 124 -13.67 -6.85 -7.53
CA ASN A 124 -12.65 -7.87 -7.28
C ASN A 124 -11.71 -7.51 -6.13
N LEU A 125 -11.90 -6.36 -5.47
CA LEU A 125 -11.01 -5.85 -4.45
C LEU A 125 -11.02 -6.74 -3.20
N GLN A 126 -9.84 -7.21 -2.79
CA GLN A 126 -9.69 -7.98 -1.55
C GLN A 126 -9.42 -7.05 -0.37
N PHE A 127 -10.03 -7.33 0.79
CA PHE A 127 -9.88 -6.49 1.99
C PHE A 127 -9.08 -7.17 3.09
N PHE A 128 -8.27 -6.37 3.80
CA PHE A 128 -7.68 -6.73 5.08
C PHE A 128 -7.96 -5.65 6.12
N GLU A 129 -8.62 -6.01 7.21
CA GLU A 129 -8.80 -5.15 8.37
C GLU A 129 -7.68 -5.38 9.37
N ILE A 130 -6.89 -4.35 9.67
CA ILE A 130 -5.72 -4.47 10.53
C ILE A 130 -5.61 -3.35 11.57
N SER A 131 -4.92 -3.66 12.66
CA SER A 131 -4.26 -2.67 13.50
C SER A 131 -2.77 -2.93 13.45
N ALA A 132 -2.03 -2.12 12.69
CA ALA A 132 -0.57 -2.24 12.62
C ALA A 132 0.12 -2.01 13.98
N THR A 133 -0.53 -1.30 14.92
CA THR A 133 0.02 -0.99 16.24
C THR A 133 -0.33 -2.03 17.30
N LYS A 134 -1.48 -2.72 17.16
CA LYS A 134 -1.94 -3.76 18.10
C LYS A 134 -1.77 -5.18 17.58
N GLY A 135 -1.42 -5.35 16.31
CA GLY A 135 -1.21 -6.64 15.65
C GLY A 135 -2.50 -7.34 15.20
N GLN A 136 -3.68 -6.81 15.53
CA GLN A 136 -4.95 -7.39 15.09
C GLN A 136 -5.01 -7.46 13.56
N GLY A 137 -5.39 -8.60 12.99
CA GLY A 137 -5.51 -8.82 11.55
C GLY A 137 -4.18 -9.00 10.79
N MET A 138 -3.04 -8.71 11.41
CA MET A 138 -1.73 -8.77 10.74
C MET A 138 -1.35 -10.18 10.28
N GLU A 139 -1.71 -11.22 11.03
CA GLU A 139 -1.39 -12.61 10.64
C GLU A 139 -2.06 -13.05 9.35
N ALA A 140 -3.31 -12.63 9.13
CA ALA A 140 -4.02 -12.90 7.88
C ALA A 140 -3.34 -12.18 6.71
N TRP A 141 -2.93 -10.92 6.92
CA TRP A 141 -2.18 -10.15 5.94
C TRP A 141 -0.82 -10.78 5.60
N TYR A 142 -0.05 -11.19 6.60
CA TYR A 142 1.25 -11.84 6.38
C TYR A 142 1.13 -13.20 5.68
N THR A 143 0.08 -13.95 6.01
CA THR A 143 -0.19 -15.23 5.35
C THR A 143 -0.47 -15.02 3.88
N TRP A 144 -1.33 -14.05 3.55
CA TRP A 144 -1.60 -13.69 2.16
C TRP A 144 -0.33 -13.26 1.43
N LEU A 145 0.52 -12.42 2.04
CA LEU A 145 1.79 -12.01 1.45
C LEU A 145 2.68 -13.20 1.11
N ARG A 146 2.83 -14.17 2.03
CA ARG A 146 3.64 -15.39 1.80
C ARG A 146 3.09 -16.26 0.68
N GLU A 147 1.77 -16.41 0.61
CA GLU A 147 1.11 -17.22 -0.43
C GLU A 147 1.20 -16.57 -1.81
N ASN A 148 1.21 -15.24 -1.87
CA ASN A 148 1.19 -14.47 -3.12
C ASN A 148 2.56 -13.87 -3.51
N SER A 149 3.59 -14.03 -2.68
CA SER A 149 4.98 -13.65 -3.00
C SER A 149 5.69 -14.64 -3.93
N THR A 150 5.11 -15.82 -4.13
CA THR A 150 5.72 -16.87 -4.96
C THR A 150 5.27 -16.69 -6.40
N ILE A 151 6.14 -16.15 -7.25
CA ILE A 151 5.93 -16.21 -8.70
C ILE A 151 5.98 -17.69 -9.08
N LYS A 152 4.85 -18.27 -9.50
CA LYS A 152 4.89 -19.58 -10.14
C LYS A 152 5.76 -19.42 -11.39
N ALA A 153 6.91 -20.09 -11.41
CA ALA A 153 7.71 -20.20 -12.62
C ALA A 153 6.81 -20.76 -13.73
N ASN A 154 6.68 -20.00 -14.83
CA ASN A 154 6.03 -20.48 -16.05
C ASN A 154 6.84 -21.60 -16.68
#